data_AF-A0A1G4BB65-F1
#
_entry.id   AF-A0A1G4BB65-F1
#
_cell.length_a   1.000
_cell.length_b   1.000
_cell.length_c   1.000
_cell.angle_alpha   90.00
_cell.angle_beta   90.00
_cell.angle_gamma   90.00
#
_symmetry.space_group_name_H-M   'P 1'
#
loop_
_entity.id
_entity.type
_entity.pdbx_description
1 polymer ?
#
loop_
_entity_poly.entity_id
_entity_poly.type
_entity_poly.pdbx_seq_one_letter_code
_entity_poly.pdbx_strand_id
1 'polypeptide(L)'
;MFETAKNQGPAKSVDIVIANAGISRSSGDSLWNLDDPNGEPVKPDLNIVDVNLKGSFYTWKLAVHYFRQQPESDDRDRCFIITGSMVGWIDSPGNWEYTSTKYGLHGFMRTARRSSWEQGIRIVYVAPCWIRSAIRTAEYEKWLIDHGVEFGEQEDVANCMMRVACDKSINGRSLMITPRTVAKEGYMDIDRDDYKDAPEDQYLDKMQKAQLVIIEDKWRDDYKVRVYKD
;
A
#
# COMPACT_ATOMS: atom_id res chain seq x y z
N MET A 1 13.27 2.22 15.67
CA MET A 1 12.50 3.21 14.86
C MET A 1 11.25 3.69 15.60
N PHE A 2 10.22 2.86 15.81
CA PHE A 2 8.98 3.31 16.46
C PHE A 2 9.19 3.88 17.87
N GLU A 3 9.96 3.19 18.71
CA GLU A 3 10.34 3.71 20.04
C GLU A 3 11.05 5.06 19.93
N THR A 4 11.98 5.19 18.99
CA THR A 4 12.68 6.45 18.71
C THR A 4 11.70 7.56 18.30
N ALA A 5 10.79 7.29 17.36
CA ALA A 5 9.78 8.25 16.91
C ALA A 5 8.87 8.70 18.06
N LYS A 6 8.39 7.75 18.86
CA LYS A 6 7.62 8.03 20.08
C LYS A 6 8.43 8.91 21.04
N ASN A 7 9.68 8.56 21.31
CA ASN A 7 10.50 9.26 22.30
C ASN A 7 10.98 10.64 21.83
N GLN A 8 11.13 10.86 20.54
CA GLN A 8 11.57 12.14 19.97
C GLN A 8 10.39 13.08 19.64
N GLY A 9 9.20 12.54 19.37
CA GLY A 9 8.01 13.34 19.10
C GLY A 9 7.60 14.21 20.30
N PRO A 10 7.03 15.40 20.06
CA PRO A 10 6.59 16.30 21.12
C PRO A 10 5.46 15.70 21.96
N ALA A 11 4.55 14.96 21.35
CA ALA A 11 3.38 14.34 21.99
C ALA A 11 3.67 12.96 22.61
N LYS A 12 4.93 12.50 22.56
CA LYS A 12 5.37 11.16 23.01
C LYS A 12 4.52 10.01 22.48
N SER A 13 4.09 10.15 21.22
CA SER A 13 3.16 9.27 20.52
C SER A 13 3.63 8.95 19.10
N VAL A 14 2.98 7.96 18.51
CA VAL A 14 3.01 7.67 17.08
C VAL A 14 1.57 7.77 16.58
N ASP A 15 1.27 8.78 15.78
CA ASP A 15 -0.09 9.05 15.29
C ASP A 15 -0.21 8.70 13.79
N ILE A 16 0.89 8.85 13.04
CA ILE A 16 0.95 8.58 11.61
C ILE A 16 2.15 7.66 11.33
N VAL A 17 1.92 6.63 10.51
CA VAL A 17 2.97 5.72 10.02
C VAL A 17 2.89 5.64 8.51
N ILE A 18 3.99 5.93 7.84
CA ILE A 18 4.12 5.80 6.39
C ILE A 18 5.01 4.59 6.09
N ALA A 19 4.40 3.49 5.65
CA ALA A 19 5.10 2.31 5.16
C ALA A 19 5.62 2.59 3.74
N ASN A 20 6.73 3.34 3.65
CA ASN A 20 7.32 3.81 2.40
C ASN A 20 8.41 2.89 1.82
N ALA A 21 9.07 2.09 2.65
CA ALA A 21 10.17 1.25 2.21
C ALA A 21 9.76 0.32 1.06
N GLY A 22 10.52 0.33 -0.02
CA GLY A 22 10.30 -0.54 -1.15
C GLY A 22 11.42 -0.47 -2.17
N ILE A 23 11.64 -1.57 -2.87
CA ILE A 23 12.59 -1.71 -3.97
C ILE A 23 11.86 -2.17 -5.24
N SER A 24 12.41 -1.78 -6.39
CA SER A 24 11.87 -2.10 -7.71
C SER A 24 12.62 -3.28 -8.34
N ARG A 25 12.19 -3.73 -9.52
CA ARG A 25 12.95 -4.73 -10.32
C ARG A 25 14.43 -4.38 -10.50
N SER A 26 14.82 -3.11 -10.41
CA SER A 26 16.23 -2.70 -10.47
C SER A 26 17.12 -3.37 -9.42
N SER A 27 16.55 -3.92 -8.34
CA SER A 27 17.28 -4.72 -7.34
C SER A 27 17.47 -6.19 -7.70
N GLY A 28 17.05 -6.62 -8.88
CA GLY A 28 16.99 -8.02 -9.31
C GLY A 28 15.61 -8.63 -9.07
N ASP A 29 14.99 -9.12 -10.14
CA ASP A 29 13.76 -9.92 -10.09
C ASP A 29 14.13 -11.33 -10.53
N SER A 30 14.23 -12.23 -9.56
CA SER A 30 14.74 -13.59 -9.78
C SER A 30 13.75 -14.47 -10.53
N LEU A 31 12.46 -14.11 -10.55
CA LEU A 31 11.44 -14.89 -11.23
C LEU A 31 11.43 -14.65 -12.74
N TRP A 32 11.88 -13.48 -13.19
CA TRP A 32 11.98 -13.16 -14.62
C TRP A 32 13.18 -13.84 -15.31
N ASN A 33 14.29 -13.99 -14.59
CA ASN A 33 15.51 -14.54 -15.16
C ASN A 33 15.37 -16.05 -15.32
N LEU A 34 15.80 -16.56 -16.47
CA LEU A 34 15.82 -18.01 -16.73
C LEU A 34 17.17 -18.60 -16.31
N ASP A 35 17.11 -19.66 -15.53
CA ASP A 35 18.27 -20.51 -15.24
C ASP A 35 18.50 -21.55 -16.36
N ASP A 36 19.68 -22.18 -16.38
CA ASP A 36 19.98 -23.24 -17.34
C ASP A 36 19.05 -24.44 -17.11
N PRO A 37 18.22 -24.83 -18.11
CA PRO A 37 17.31 -25.96 -17.97
C PRO A 37 18.01 -27.32 -17.82
N ASN A 38 19.32 -27.42 -18.12
CA ASN A 38 20.12 -28.64 -17.91
C ASN A 38 20.92 -28.61 -16.60
N GLY A 39 20.88 -27.50 -15.85
CA GLY A 39 21.53 -27.36 -14.56
C GLY A 39 20.65 -27.83 -13.40
N GLU A 40 21.21 -27.77 -12.19
CA GLU A 40 20.43 -27.96 -10.96
C GLU A 40 19.47 -26.77 -10.76
N PRO A 41 18.25 -27.00 -10.24
CA PRO A 41 17.32 -25.93 -9.92
C PRO A 41 17.93 -24.90 -8.97
N VAL A 42 17.86 -23.62 -9.34
CA VAL A 42 18.35 -22.51 -8.52
C VAL A 42 17.19 -21.96 -7.69
N LYS A 43 17.43 -21.73 -6.40
CA LYS A 43 16.44 -21.08 -5.53
C LYS A 43 16.38 -19.59 -5.87
N PRO A 44 15.19 -19.00 -6.09
CA PRO A 44 15.09 -17.57 -6.38
C PRO A 44 15.46 -16.73 -5.15
N ASP A 45 16.09 -15.58 -5.40
CA ASP A 45 16.22 -14.51 -4.41
C ASP A 45 14.94 -13.66 -4.42
N LEU A 46 14.24 -13.61 -3.29
CA LEU A 46 12.95 -12.93 -3.14
C LEU A 46 13.07 -11.63 -2.32
N ASN A 47 14.21 -10.95 -2.40
CA ASN A 47 14.47 -9.70 -1.67
C ASN A 47 13.39 -8.63 -1.91
N ILE A 48 12.82 -8.54 -3.12
CA ILE A 48 11.71 -7.61 -3.41
C ILE A 48 10.50 -7.95 -2.55
N VAL A 49 10.16 -9.23 -2.40
CA VAL A 49 9.06 -9.69 -1.54
C VAL A 49 9.35 -9.42 -0.07
N ASP A 50 10.57 -9.72 0.38
CA ASP A 50 10.99 -9.50 1.77
C ASP A 50 10.90 -8.01 2.17
N VAL A 51 11.36 -7.10 1.30
CA VAL A 51 11.32 -5.66 1.58
C VAL A 51 9.90 -5.10 1.40
N ASN A 52 9.27 -5.30 0.24
CA ASN A 52 8.04 -4.61 -0.10
C ASN A 52 6.83 -5.13 0.70
N LEU A 53 6.71 -6.46 0.84
CA LEU A 53 5.51 -7.07 1.40
C LEU A 53 5.71 -7.43 2.88
N LYS A 54 6.69 -8.28 3.19
CA LYS A 54 6.96 -8.71 4.57
C LYS A 54 7.36 -7.53 5.45
N GLY A 55 8.22 -6.63 4.95
CA GLY A 55 8.58 -5.39 5.62
C GLY A 55 7.38 -4.51 5.96
N SER A 56 6.44 -4.34 5.02
CA SER A 56 5.19 -3.60 5.25
C SER A 56 4.28 -4.28 6.28
N PHE A 57 4.16 -5.61 6.27
CA PHE A 57 3.36 -6.34 7.27
C PHE A 57 3.95 -6.23 8.68
N TYR A 58 5.28 -6.28 8.79
CA TYR A 58 5.97 -6.06 10.07
C TYR A 58 5.75 -4.63 10.55
N THR A 59 5.82 -3.65 9.64
CA THR A 59 5.56 -2.25 9.95
C THR A 59 4.13 -2.04 10.42
N TRP A 60 3.13 -2.66 9.77
CA TRP A 60 1.75 -2.65 10.23
C TRP A 60 1.61 -3.21 11.65
N LYS A 61 2.15 -4.42 11.91
CA LYS A 61 2.06 -5.05 13.23
C LYS A 61 2.63 -4.17 14.35
N LEU A 62 3.76 -3.52 14.08
CA LEU A 62 4.39 -2.59 15.03
C LEU A 62 3.60 -1.28 15.15
N ALA A 63 3.11 -0.72 14.05
CA ALA A 63 2.26 0.48 14.06
C ALA A 63 1.04 0.28 14.95
N VAL A 64 0.32 -0.84 14.77
CA VAL A 64 -0.82 -1.21 15.61
C VAL A 64 -0.45 -1.25 17.09
N HIS A 65 0.70 -1.85 17.44
CA HIS A 65 1.17 -1.87 18.82
C HIS A 65 1.33 -0.46 19.40
N TYR A 66 2.00 0.46 18.70
CA TYR A 66 2.23 1.83 19.18
C TYR A 66 1.01 2.74 19.12
N PHE A 67 0.10 2.53 18.16
CA PHE A 67 -1.20 3.19 18.11
C PHE A 67 -2.04 2.84 19.35
N ARG A 68 -2.08 1.55 19.71
CA ARG A 68 -2.86 1.04 20.85
C ARG A 68 -2.31 1.38 22.22
N GLN A 69 -1.05 1.82 22.32
CA GLN A 69 -0.50 2.36 23.58
C GLN A 69 -1.08 3.73 23.98
N GLN A 70 -1.87 4.34 23.10
CA GLN A 70 -2.42 5.68 23.30
C GLN A 70 -3.93 5.58 23.43
N PRO A 71 -4.60 6.41 24.25
CA PRO A 71 -6.06 6.43 24.31
C PRO A 71 -6.66 6.89 22.97
N GLU A 72 -7.86 6.42 22.67
CA GLU A 72 -8.66 6.96 21.57
C GLU A 72 -9.31 8.28 22.01
N SER A 73 -9.27 9.27 21.14
CA SER A 73 -9.87 10.59 21.39
C SER A 73 -10.06 11.34 20.07
N ASP A 74 -11.05 12.25 20.03
CA ASP A 74 -11.41 12.99 18.81
C ASP A 74 -10.29 13.91 18.31
N ASP A 75 -9.38 14.34 19.20
CA ASP A 75 -8.21 15.15 18.89
C ASP A 75 -7.05 14.34 18.29
N ARG A 76 -7.05 13.00 18.44
CA ARG A 76 -6.00 12.12 17.94
C ARG A 76 -6.42 11.34 16.71
N ASP A 77 -5.43 10.82 16.01
CA ASP A 77 -5.61 10.06 14.79
C ASP A 77 -4.61 8.91 14.75
N ARG A 78 -5.03 7.77 14.20
CA ARG A 78 -4.18 6.61 13.99
C ARG A 78 -4.20 6.33 12.49
N CYS A 79 -3.24 6.87 11.77
CA CYS A 79 -3.21 6.81 10.31
C CYS A 79 -2.05 5.94 9.81
N PHE A 80 -2.38 4.90 9.06
CA PHE A 80 -1.40 4.07 8.36
C PHE A 80 -1.47 4.30 6.85
N ILE A 81 -0.37 4.79 6.27
CA ILE A 81 -0.26 5.11 4.85
C ILE A 81 0.68 4.10 4.21
N ILE A 82 0.19 3.36 3.21
CA ILE A 82 1.00 2.42 2.43
C ILE A 82 1.53 3.11 1.18
N THR A 83 2.83 3.02 0.92
CA THR A 83 3.38 3.40 -0.38
C THR A 83 3.28 2.23 -1.34
N GLY A 84 2.23 2.28 -2.13
CA GLY A 84 1.91 1.37 -3.18
C GLY A 84 2.59 1.64 -4.51
N SER A 85 1.86 1.43 -5.59
CA SER A 85 2.19 1.83 -6.95
C SER A 85 0.96 1.73 -7.85
N MET A 86 0.92 2.50 -8.94
CA MET A 86 -0.03 2.32 -10.03
C MET A 86 -0.07 0.88 -10.55
N VAL A 87 1.04 0.14 -10.51
CA VAL A 87 1.08 -1.28 -10.93
C VAL A 87 0.31 -2.22 -10.00
N GLY A 88 -0.31 -1.71 -8.93
CA GLY A 88 -1.35 -2.46 -8.19
C GLY A 88 -2.68 -2.57 -8.94
N TRP A 89 -2.84 -1.90 -10.09
CA TRP A 89 -4.04 -1.93 -10.93
C TRP A 89 -3.79 -2.31 -12.38
N ILE A 90 -2.52 -2.31 -12.82
CA ILE A 90 -2.15 -2.61 -14.19
C ILE A 90 -1.02 -3.63 -14.23
N ASP A 91 -0.93 -4.34 -15.35
CA ASP A 91 0.14 -5.30 -15.56
C ASP A 91 1.43 -4.59 -15.97
N SER A 92 2.55 -5.05 -15.40
CA SER A 92 3.87 -4.54 -15.73
C SER A 92 4.78 -5.68 -16.17
N PRO A 93 4.90 -5.95 -17.49
CA PRO A 93 5.68 -7.06 -18.01
C PRO A 93 7.12 -7.12 -17.48
N GLY A 94 7.52 -8.31 -17.03
CA GLY A 94 8.83 -8.61 -16.48
C GLY A 94 9.12 -8.06 -15.07
N ASN A 95 8.22 -7.29 -14.47
CA ASN A 95 8.34 -6.83 -13.08
C ASN A 95 7.54 -7.77 -12.15
N TRP A 96 7.79 -9.07 -12.22
CA TRP A 96 6.92 -10.10 -11.65
C TRP A 96 6.84 -10.02 -10.13
N GLU A 97 7.97 -9.97 -9.42
CA GLU A 97 7.99 -9.83 -7.97
C GLU A 97 7.43 -8.47 -7.55
N TYR A 98 7.91 -7.38 -8.19
CA TYR A 98 7.50 -6.03 -7.83
C TYR A 98 5.98 -5.85 -7.97
N THR A 99 5.42 -6.19 -9.12
CA THR A 99 3.98 -6.08 -9.40
C THR A 99 3.19 -6.93 -8.42
N SER A 100 3.60 -8.19 -8.20
CA SER A 100 2.96 -9.08 -7.22
C SER A 100 2.91 -8.46 -5.82
N THR A 101 4.01 -7.86 -5.36
CA THR A 101 4.03 -7.21 -4.04
C THR A 101 3.12 -5.99 -3.97
N LYS A 102 3.00 -5.19 -5.04
CA LYS A 102 2.15 -3.99 -5.05
C LYS A 102 0.65 -4.32 -5.14
N TYR A 103 0.27 -5.38 -5.85
CA TYR A 103 -1.05 -5.99 -5.76
C TYR A 103 -1.31 -6.55 -4.36
N GLY A 104 -0.34 -7.24 -3.75
CA GLY A 104 -0.45 -7.76 -2.39
C GLY A 104 -0.70 -6.66 -1.35
N LEU A 105 0.00 -5.53 -1.45
CA LEU A 105 -0.22 -4.36 -0.60
C LEU A 105 -1.59 -3.71 -0.83
N HIS A 106 -2.07 -3.67 -2.09
CA HIS A 106 -3.40 -3.15 -2.40
C HIS A 106 -4.50 -4.03 -1.79
N GLY A 107 -4.40 -5.36 -2.00
CA GLY A 107 -5.29 -6.33 -1.36
C GLY A 107 -5.25 -6.27 0.16
N PHE A 108 -4.05 -6.08 0.75
CA PHE A 108 -3.91 -5.87 2.19
C PHE A 108 -4.68 -4.64 2.68
N MET A 109 -4.54 -3.47 2.02
CA MET A 109 -5.32 -2.29 2.38
C MET A 109 -6.82 -2.55 2.28
N ARG A 110 -7.29 -3.13 1.16
CA ARG A 110 -8.72 -3.42 0.92
C ARG A 110 -9.33 -4.34 1.97
N THR A 111 -8.51 -5.23 2.53
CA THR A 111 -8.91 -6.18 3.58
C THR A 111 -8.86 -5.52 4.96
N ALA A 112 -7.73 -4.90 5.31
CA ALA A 112 -7.52 -4.28 6.62
C ALA A 112 -8.52 -3.15 6.90
N ARG A 113 -8.91 -2.35 5.89
CA ARG A 113 -9.91 -1.27 6.06
C ARG A 113 -11.27 -1.76 6.56
N ARG A 114 -11.59 -3.06 6.41
CA ARG A 114 -12.87 -3.64 6.86
C ARG A 114 -12.96 -3.87 8.36
N SER A 115 -11.83 -3.91 9.07
CA SER A 115 -11.80 -4.13 10.52
C SER A 115 -10.87 -3.18 11.28
N SER A 116 -9.99 -2.45 10.60
CA SER A 116 -9.01 -1.56 11.27
C SER A 116 -9.66 -0.45 12.08
N TRP A 117 -10.88 -0.05 11.70
CA TRP A 117 -11.71 0.91 12.41
C TRP A 117 -12.12 0.44 13.81
N GLU A 118 -12.13 -0.87 14.10
CA GLU A 118 -12.39 -1.38 15.46
C GLU A 118 -11.29 -1.01 16.46
N GLN A 119 -10.12 -0.61 15.95
CA GLN A 119 -9.01 -0.06 16.72
C GLN A 119 -8.81 1.44 16.41
N GLY A 120 -9.81 2.11 15.83
CA GLY A 120 -9.71 3.52 15.44
C GLY A 120 -8.62 3.81 14.41
N ILE A 121 -8.16 2.82 13.64
CA ILE A 121 -7.06 2.97 12.67
C ILE A 121 -7.62 3.22 11.28
N ARG A 122 -7.23 4.36 10.68
CA ARG A 122 -7.39 4.61 9.25
C ARG A 122 -6.24 3.98 8.47
N ILE A 123 -6.57 3.46 7.29
CA ILE A 123 -5.57 2.91 6.37
C ILE A 123 -5.81 3.43 4.96
N VAL A 124 -4.74 3.88 4.29
CA VAL A 124 -4.81 4.49 2.96
C VAL A 124 -3.68 3.97 2.10
N TYR A 125 -3.97 3.72 0.82
CA TYR A 125 -2.98 3.29 -0.16
C TYR A 125 -2.63 4.48 -1.06
N VAL A 126 -1.37 4.88 -1.12
CA VAL A 126 -0.90 5.90 -2.07
C VAL A 126 -0.19 5.16 -3.20
N ALA A 127 -0.61 5.39 -4.43
CA ALA A 127 -0.18 4.67 -5.62
C ALA A 127 0.61 5.60 -6.56
N PRO A 128 1.94 5.71 -6.41
CA PRO A 128 2.72 6.49 -7.35
C PRO A 128 2.70 5.89 -8.77
N CYS A 129 2.54 6.75 -9.78
CA CYS A 129 2.91 6.46 -11.16
C CYS A 129 4.44 6.57 -11.35
N TRP A 130 4.89 6.82 -12.58
CA TRP A 130 6.27 7.20 -12.83
C TRP A 130 6.58 8.54 -12.16
N ILE A 131 7.38 8.52 -11.10
CA ILE A 131 7.80 9.73 -10.39
C ILE A 131 9.17 10.17 -10.88
N ARG A 132 9.32 11.46 -11.18
CA ARG A 132 10.62 12.07 -11.50
C ARG A 132 11.54 11.95 -10.29
N SER A 133 12.61 11.17 -10.42
CA SER A 133 13.50 10.91 -9.28
C SER A 133 14.93 10.62 -9.70
N ALA A 134 15.85 10.86 -8.77
CA ALA A 134 17.29 10.67 -8.96
C ALA A 134 17.71 9.18 -9.12
N ILE A 135 16.76 8.26 -9.19
CA ILE A 135 17.02 6.81 -9.26
C ILE A 135 17.33 6.37 -10.71
N ARG A 136 16.97 7.19 -11.72
CA ARG A 136 17.16 6.89 -13.15
C ARG A 136 18.23 7.78 -13.77
N THR A 137 18.90 7.27 -14.80
CA THR A 137 19.80 8.11 -15.61
C THR A 137 18.99 9.05 -16.50
N ALA A 138 19.60 10.18 -16.90
CA ALA A 138 18.95 11.16 -17.76
C ALA A 138 18.57 10.58 -19.12
N GLU A 139 19.38 9.65 -19.65
CA GLU A 139 19.14 8.98 -20.92
C GLU A 139 17.90 8.08 -20.86
N TYR A 140 17.77 7.30 -19.77
CA TYR A 140 16.60 6.42 -19.59
C TYR A 140 15.33 7.22 -19.33
N GLU A 141 15.40 8.31 -18.56
CA GLU A 141 14.27 9.22 -18.37
C GLU A 141 13.83 9.84 -19.70
N LYS A 142 14.78 10.32 -20.51
CA LYS A 142 14.47 10.82 -21.86
C LYS A 142 13.83 9.75 -22.74
N TRP A 143 14.34 8.52 -22.72
CA TRP A 143 13.76 7.42 -23.48
C TRP A 143 12.30 7.16 -23.08
N LEU A 144 11.97 7.18 -21.78
CA LEU A 144 10.60 7.02 -21.31
C LEU A 144 9.67 8.14 -21.83
N ILE A 145 10.14 9.40 -21.78
CA ILE A 145 9.39 10.55 -22.29
C ILE A 145 9.13 10.42 -23.80
N ASP A 146 10.17 10.06 -24.56
CA ASP A 146 10.06 9.86 -26.02
C ASP A 146 9.09 8.71 -26.39
N HIS A 147 8.78 7.82 -25.44
CA HIS A 147 7.79 6.74 -25.57
C HIS A 147 6.46 7.02 -24.86
N GLY A 148 6.17 8.29 -24.55
CA GLY A 148 4.87 8.74 -24.06
C GLY A 148 4.65 8.57 -22.55
N VAL A 149 5.69 8.29 -21.77
CA VAL A 149 5.58 8.31 -20.31
C VAL A 149 5.58 9.75 -19.81
N GLU A 150 4.49 10.12 -19.17
CA GLU A 150 4.40 11.33 -18.38
C GLU A 150 4.71 11.03 -16.91
N PHE A 151 5.31 12.00 -16.22
CA PHE A 151 5.79 11.84 -14.85
C PHE A 151 4.95 12.66 -13.86
N GLY A 152 4.68 12.08 -12.69
CA GLY A 152 4.32 12.82 -11.49
C GLY A 152 5.58 13.35 -10.77
N GLU A 153 5.37 14.31 -9.86
CA GLU A 153 6.47 14.94 -9.12
C GLU A 153 6.57 14.42 -7.68
N GLN A 154 7.77 14.42 -7.10
CA GLN A 154 7.98 13.98 -5.71
C GLN A 154 7.20 14.82 -4.71
N GLU A 155 7.06 16.11 -5.01
CA GLU A 155 6.28 17.06 -4.23
C GLU A 155 4.80 16.63 -4.18
N ASP A 156 4.26 16.10 -5.28
CA ASP A 156 2.87 15.64 -5.35
C ASP A 156 2.65 14.38 -4.49
N VAL A 157 3.65 13.50 -4.42
CA VAL A 157 3.67 12.35 -3.48
C VAL A 157 3.61 12.85 -2.03
N ALA A 158 4.49 13.79 -1.67
CA ALA A 158 4.56 14.34 -0.32
C ALA A 158 3.27 15.08 0.06
N ASN A 159 2.74 15.90 -0.86
CA ASN A 159 1.47 16.63 -0.68
C ASN A 159 0.29 15.68 -0.49
N CYS A 160 0.22 14.59 -1.26
CA CYS A 160 -0.78 13.55 -1.09
C CYS A 160 -0.69 12.88 0.29
N MET A 161 0.52 12.49 0.72
CA MET A 161 0.71 11.89 2.05
C MET A 161 0.37 12.86 3.18
N MET A 162 0.74 14.13 3.05
CA MET A 162 0.38 15.19 3.99
C MET A 162 -1.13 15.40 4.06
N ARG A 163 -1.81 15.41 2.91
CA ARG A 163 -3.27 15.51 2.84
C ARG A 163 -3.94 14.37 3.61
N VAL A 164 -3.48 13.13 3.42
CA VAL A 164 -4.00 11.95 4.12
C VAL A 164 -3.73 12.00 5.62
N ALA A 165 -2.54 12.49 6.01
CA ALA A 165 -2.15 12.65 7.40
C ALA A 165 -2.98 13.71 8.14
N CYS A 166 -3.41 14.77 7.45
CA CYS A 166 -4.12 15.90 8.03
C CYS A 166 -5.65 15.84 7.84
N ASP A 167 -6.18 14.91 7.07
CA ASP A 167 -7.62 14.74 6.87
C ASP A 167 -8.14 13.37 7.34
N LYS A 168 -8.85 13.41 8.46
CA LYS A 168 -9.46 12.22 9.09
C LYS A 168 -10.58 11.60 8.24
N SER A 169 -11.15 12.32 7.27
CA SER A 169 -12.19 11.81 6.37
C SER A 169 -11.65 10.83 5.33
N ILE A 170 -10.34 10.82 5.07
CA ILE A 170 -9.73 9.93 4.08
C ILE A 170 -9.40 8.59 4.74
N ASN A 171 -10.24 7.58 4.54
CA ASN A 171 -10.02 6.24 5.09
C ASN A 171 -10.44 5.15 4.11
N GLY A 172 -9.60 4.11 3.96
CA GLY A 172 -9.91 2.94 3.15
C GLY A 172 -9.96 3.24 1.66
N ARG A 173 -9.18 4.23 1.20
CA ARG A 173 -9.12 4.70 -0.19
C ARG A 173 -7.73 4.49 -0.78
N SER A 174 -7.68 4.38 -2.09
CA SER A 174 -6.45 4.41 -2.89
C SER A 174 -6.33 5.73 -3.65
N LEU A 175 -5.25 6.48 -3.39
CA LEU A 175 -4.95 7.74 -4.09
C LEU A 175 -3.82 7.53 -5.10
N MET A 176 -4.05 7.81 -6.38
CA MET A 176 -3.05 7.72 -7.43
C MET A 176 -2.28 9.02 -7.53
N ILE A 177 -0.95 8.96 -7.50
CA ILE A 177 -0.12 10.10 -7.93
C ILE A 177 -0.06 10.05 -9.45
N THR A 178 -0.37 11.15 -10.10
CA THR A 178 -0.46 11.25 -11.56
C THR A 178 0.36 12.44 -12.05
N PRO A 179 0.71 12.47 -13.34
CA PRO A 179 1.14 13.72 -13.96
C PRO A 179 0.07 14.81 -13.77
N ARG A 180 0.50 16.07 -13.67
CA ARG A 180 -0.41 17.21 -13.45
C ARG A 180 -1.35 17.48 -14.63
N THR A 181 -1.08 16.88 -15.80
CA THR A 181 -1.95 16.84 -16.98
C THR A 181 -3.19 15.95 -16.78
N VAL A 182 -3.10 14.96 -15.89
CA VAL A 182 -4.22 14.06 -15.53
C VAL A 182 -5.04 14.63 -14.38
N ALA A 183 -4.37 15.09 -13.32
CA ALA A 183 -5.00 15.74 -12.18
C ALA A 183 -4.16 16.94 -11.75
N LYS A 184 -4.75 18.13 -11.68
CA LYS A 184 -4.03 19.39 -11.44
C LYS A 184 -3.26 19.38 -10.12
N GLU A 185 -3.81 18.71 -9.12
CA GLU A 185 -3.27 18.51 -7.78
C GLU A 185 -2.07 17.55 -7.74
N GLY A 186 -1.77 16.87 -8.86
CA GLY A 186 -0.74 15.84 -8.97
C GLY A 186 -1.15 14.48 -8.40
N TYR A 187 -2.37 14.36 -7.89
CA TYR A 187 -2.95 13.10 -7.45
C TYR A 187 -4.48 13.13 -7.49
N MET A 188 -5.10 11.95 -7.50
CA MET A 188 -6.56 11.79 -7.50
C MET A 188 -6.98 10.53 -6.73
N ASP A 189 -8.23 10.50 -6.28
CA ASP A 189 -8.83 9.25 -5.79
C ASP A 189 -9.07 8.31 -6.98
N ILE A 190 -8.59 7.07 -6.88
CA ILE A 190 -8.79 6.06 -7.92
C ILE A 190 -10.25 5.65 -8.00
N ASP A 191 -10.94 5.63 -6.85
CA ASP A 191 -12.34 5.27 -6.68
C ASP A 191 -12.74 3.88 -7.23
N ARG A 192 -11.78 2.93 -7.28
CA ARG A 192 -11.97 1.54 -7.75
C ARG A 192 -11.70 0.47 -6.68
N ASP A 193 -11.72 0.84 -5.40
CA ASP A 193 -11.50 -0.11 -4.31
C ASP A 193 -12.75 -0.96 -3.99
N ASP A 194 -13.92 -0.52 -4.46
CA ASP A 194 -15.22 -1.17 -4.29
C ASP A 194 -15.84 -1.50 -5.66
N TYR A 195 -16.65 -2.57 -5.70
CA TYR A 195 -17.26 -3.11 -6.91
C TYR A 195 -18.55 -2.34 -7.22
N LYS A 196 -18.51 -1.35 -8.13
CA LYS A 196 -19.65 -0.46 -8.38
C LYS A 196 -19.72 0.13 -9.80
N ASP A 197 -18.69 -0.06 -10.62
CA ASP A 197 -18.49 0.73 -11.83
C ASP A 197 -19.06 0.05 -13.08
N ALA A 198 -19.17 -1.28 -13.06
CA ALA A 198 -19.59 -2.08 -14.22
C ALA A 198 -20.70 -3.08 -13.87
N PRO A 199 -21.63 -3.40 -14.79
CA PRO A 199 -22.63 -4.46 -14.56
C PRO A 199 -22.03 -5.81 -14.15
N GLU A 200 -20.84 -6.12 -14.67
CA GLU A 200 -20.09 -7.34 -14.40
C GLU A 200 -19.62 -7.44 -12.93
N ASP A 201 -19.53 -6.31 -12.23
CA ASP A 201 -19.18 -6.24 -10.81
C ASP A 201 -20.26 -6.83 -9.89
N GLN A 202 -21.49 -7.02 -10.38
CA GLN A 202 -22.65 -7.41 -9.57
C GLN A 202 -22.39 -8.68 -8.73
N TYR A 203 -21.71 -9.67 -9.32
CA TYR A 203 -21.37 -10.90 -8.60
C TYR A 203 -20.37 -10.63 -7.46
N LEU A 204 -19.32 -9.88 -7.74
CA LEU A 204 -18.28 -9.55 -6.76
C LEU A 204 -18.81 -8.66 -5.64
N ASP A 205 -19.65 -7.68 -5.96
CA ASP A 205 -20.35 -6.85 -4.98
C ASP A 205 -21.25 -7.70 -4.07
N LYS A 206 -22.08 -8.58 -4.65
CA LYS A 206 -22.93 -9.49 -3.88
C LYS A 206 -22.11 -10.37 -2.94
N MET A 207 -21.01 -10.95 -3.43
CA MET A 207 -20.13 -11.79 -2.61
C MET A 207 -19.40 -10.99 -1.53
N GLN A 208 -18.96 -9.77 -1.83
CA GLN A 208 -18.35 -8.86 -0.86
C GLN A 208 -19.33 -8.53 0.27
N LYS A 209 -20.59 -8.22 -0.06
CA LYS A 209 -21.65 -7.96 0.93
C LYS A 209 -21.92 -9.19 1.80
N ALA A 210 -21.96 -10.38 1.21
CA ALA A 210 -22.14 -11.63 1.95
C ALA A 210 -20.96 -11.91 2.91
N GLN A 211 -19.72 -11.71 2.46
CA GLN A 211 -18.52 -11.89 3.28
C GLN A 211 -18.51 -11.00 4.52
N LEU A 212 -18.95 -9.74 4.38
CA LEU A 212 -19.02 -8.79 5.50
C LEU A 212 -20.07 -9.15 6.55
N VAL A 213 -21.04 -10.00 6.22
CA VAL A 213 -22.09 -10.44 7.14
C VAL A 213 -21.75 -11.79 7.77
N ILE A 214 -21.15 -12.71 7.01
CA ILE A 214 -20.87 -14.08 7.48
C ILE A 214 -19.64 -14.12 8.38
N ILE A 215 -18.63 -13.29 8.10
CA ILE A 215 -17.44 -13.16 8.93
C ILE A 215 -17.76 -12.20 10.08
N GLU A 216 -18.06 -12.77 11.24
CA GLU A 216 -18.32 -12.03 12.49
C GLU A 216 -17.02 -11.79 13.30
N ASP A 217 -15.86 -11.96 12.66
CA ASP A 217 -14.57 -11.77 13.30
C ASP A 217 -14.41 -10.32 13.78
N LYS A 218 -14.10 -10.15 15.06
CA LYS A 218 -13.80 -8.85 15.65
C LYS A 218 -12.31 -8.70 15.81
N TRP A 219 -11.80 -7.53 15.50
CA TRP A 219 -10.42 -7.18 15.77
C TRP A 219 -10.33 -6.46 17.11
N ARG A 220 -10.56 -7.21 18.20
CA ARG A 220 -10.54 -6.75 19.61
C ARG A 220 -9.73 -7.71 20.47
N ASP A 221 -9.25 -7.24 21.62
CA ASP A 221 -8.36 -8.03 22.50
C ASP A 221 -9.00 -9.29 23.09
N ASP A 222 -10.31 -9.22 23.35
CA ASP A 222 -11.09 -10.32 23.91
C ASP A 222 -11.63 -11.27 22.83
N TYR A 223 -11.38 -10.97 21.54
CA TYR A 223 -11.89 -11.78 20.45
C TYR A 223 -11.13 -13.11 20.35
N LYS A 224 -11.89 -14.21 20.40
CA LYS A 224 -11.38 -15.56 20.16
C LYS A 224 -11.66 -15.92 18.71
N VAL A 225 -10.59 -16.21 17.96
CA VAL A 225 -10.70 -16.63 16.55
C VAL A 225 -11.60 -17.85 16.46
N ARG A 226 -12.56 -17.79 15.54
CA ARG A 226 -13.45 -18.92 15.27
C ARG A 226 -12.65 -20.10 14.73
N VAL A 227 -12.69 -21.21 15.45
CA VAL A 227 -12.11 -22.48 15.02
C VAL A 227 -13.19 -23.22 14.22
N TYR A 228 -12.92 -23.47 12.94
CA TYR A 228 -13.90 -24.09 12.03
C TYR A 228 -13.87 -25.62 12.06
N LYS A 229 -12.79 -26.21 12.59
CA LYS A 229 -12.61 -27.65 12.81
C LYS A 229 -11.69 -27.85 14.01
N ASP A 230 -12.08 -28.76 14.90
CA ASP A 230 -11.27 -29.24 16.02
C ASP A 230 -10.09 -30.10 15.53
#